data_AF-A0A850SJ94-F1
#
_entry.id   AF-A0A850SJ94-F1
#
_cell.length_a   1.000
_cell.length_b   1.000
_cell.length_c   1.000
_cell.angle_alpha   90.00
_cell.angle_beta   90.00
_cell.angle_gamma   90.00
#
_symmetry.space_group_name_H-M   'P 1'
#
loop_
_entity.id
_entity.type
_entity.pdbx_description
1 polymer ?
#
loop_
_entity_poly.entity_id
_entity_poly.type
_entity_poly.pdbx_seq_one_letter_code
_entity_poly.pdbx_strand_id
1 'polypeptide(L)' 'SNVPLPVNGGAEHLMSMPLREAREIFEREYLLAQINRFGGNISRTAAFIGMERSALHRKLKALGVGGAARVESA' A
#
# COMPACT_ATOMS: atom_id res chain seq x y z
N SER A 1 19.25 -1.04 3.27
CA SER A 1 18.01 -1.82 3.42
C SER A 1 17.40 -2.06 2.06
N ASN A 2 17.41 -3.31 1.57
CA ASN A 2 16.89 -3.67 0.26
C ASN A 2 15.36 -3.75 0.38
N VAL A 3 14.62 -2.78 -0.16
CA VAL A 3 13.16 -2.91 -0.30
C VAL A 3 12.96 -3.92 -1.43
N PRO A 4 12.43 -5.13 -1.17
CA PRO A 4 12.19 -6.08 -2.24
C PRO A 4 11.18 -5.45 -3.20
N LEU A 5 11.62 -5.19 -4.42
CA LEU A 5 10.75 -4.86 -5.54
C LEU A 5 9.71 -5.99 -5.69
N PRO A 6 8.48 -5.67 -6.12
CA PRO A 6 7.42 -6.66 -6.24
C PRO A 6 7.88 -7.84 -7.10
N VAL A 7 7.83 -9.04 -6.52
CA VAL A 7 8.39 -10.30 -7.05
C VAL A 7 7.63 -10.88 -8.25
N ASN A 8 6.64 -10.17 -8.79
CA ASN A 8 5.89 -10.57 -9.98
C ASN A 8 6.25 -9.68 -11.18
N GLY A 9 7.40 -9.94 -11.81
CA GLY A 9 7.71 -9.59 -13.21
C GLY A 9 7.53 -8.14 -13.70
N GLY A 10 7.35 -7.16 -12.80
CA GLY A 10 6.77 -5.85 -13.15
C GLY A 10 7.74 -4.67 -13.23
N ALA A 11 9.05 -4.85 -12.98
CA ALA A 11 9.99 -3.72 -12.98
C ALA A 11 10.07 -3.03 -14.35
N GLU A 12 10.18 -3.82 -15.43
CA GLU A 12 10.15 -3.32 -16.82
C GLU A 12 8.83 -2.59 -17.14
N HIS A 13 7.69 -3.13 -16.66
CA HIS A 13 6.38 -2.52 -16.87
C HIS A 13 6.24 -1.20 -16.12
N LEU A 14 6.63 -1.15 -14.84
CA LEU A 14 6.65 0.08 -14.03
C LEU A 14 7.55 1.16 -14.63
N MET A 15 8.68 0.78 -15.23
CA MET A 15 9.60 1.71 -15.89
C MET A 15 9.05 2.25 -17.22
N SER A 16 8.10 1.55 -17.84
CA SER A 16 7.40 2.00 -19.06
C SER A 16 6.17 2.87 -18.79
N MET A 17 5.70 2.91 -17.54
CA MET A 17 4.50 3.65 -17.14
C MET A 17 4.83 5.10 -16.76
N PRO A 18 3.87 6.03 -16.85
CA PRO A 18 4.03 7.37 -16.32
C PRO A 18 4.39 7.35 -14.83
N LEU A 19 5.29 8.25 -14.40
CA LEU A 19 5.80 8.33 -13.01
C LEU A 19 4.68 8.38 -11.97
N ARG A 20 3.57 9.06 -12.30
CA ARG A 20 2.39 9.13 -11.43
C ARG A 20 1.82 7.74 -11.15
N GLU A 21 1.65 6.94 -12.18
CA GLU A 21 1.01 5.63 -12.12
C GLU A 21 1.93 4.61 -11.44
N ALA A 22 3.22 4.63 -11.79
CA ALA A 22 4.24 3.81 -11.11
C ALA A 22 4.31 4.13 -9.60
N ARG A 23 4.20 5.41 -9.22
CA ARG A 23 4.15 5.84 -7.82
C ARG A 23 2.90 5.33 -7.12
N GLU A 24 1.74 5.39 -7.75
CA GLU A 24 0.48 4.91 -7.17
C GLU A 24 0.53 3.39 -6.92
N ILE A 25 1.09 2.61 -7.85
CA ILE A 25 1.27 1.14 -7.70
C ILE A 25 2.26 0.84 -6.57
N PHE A 26 3.42 1.49 -6.57
CA PHE A 26 4.41 1.29 -5.50
C PHE A 26 3.82 1.64 -4.13
N GLU A 27 3.15 2.78 -4.02
CA GLU A 27 2.59 3.26 -2.74
C GLU A 27 1.51 2.31 -2.21
N ARG A 28 0.65 1.80 -3.09
CA ARG A 28 -0.34 0.76 -2.77
C ARG A 28 0.32 -0.48 -2.17
N GLU A 29 1.25 -1.08 -2.89
CA GLU A 29 1.90 -2.34 -2.49
C GLU A 29 2.74 -2.15 -1.22
N TYR A 30 3.43 -1.03 -1.12
CA TYR A 30 4.20 -0.68 0.07
C TYR A 30 3.30 -0.59 1.30
N LEU A 31 2.19 0.15 1.22
CA LEU A 31 1.27 0.30 2.34
C LEU A 31 0.60 -1.02 2.71
N LEU A 32 0.18 -1.83 1.73
CA LEU A 32 -0.35 -3.17 1.96
C LEU A 32 0.65 -4.07 2.69
N ALA A 33 1.90 -4.11 2.21
CA ALA A 33 2.95 -4.91 2.82
C ALA A 33 3.23 -4.48 4.26
N GLN A 34 3.28 -3.17 4.55
CA GLN A 34 3.47 -2.69 5.92
C GLN A 34 2.26 -3.01 6.81
N ILE A 35 1.03 -2.83 6.32
CA ILE A 35 -0.18 -3.16 7.09
C ILE A 35 -0.21 -4.65 7.44
N ASN A 36 0.08 -5.53 6.47
CA ASN A 36 0.17 -6.96 6.70
C ASN A 36 1.29 -7.32 7.68
N ARG A 37 2.43 -6.62 7.62
CA ARG A 37 3.54 -6.78 8.57
C ARG A 37 3.14 -6.48 10.01
N PHE A 38 2.26 -5.50 10.22
CA PHE A 38 1.70 -5.16 11.53
C PHE A 38 0.38 -5.88 11.84
N GLY A 39 0.03 -6.93 11.09
CA GLY A 39 -1.17 -7.75 11.33
C GLY A 39 -2.49 -7.00 11.14
N GLY A 40 -2.54 -6.05 10.20
CA GLY A 40 -3.73 -5.21 9.97
C GLY A 40 -3.82 -3.99 10.88
N ASN A 41 -2.83 -3.75 11.75
CA ASN A 41 -2.87 -2.61 12.67
C ASN A 41 -2.50 -1.30 11.95
N ILE A 42 -3.51 -0.56 11.51
CA ILE A 42 -3.37 0.73 10.81
C ILE A 42 -2.67 1.76 11.70
N SER A 43 -2.91 1.78 13.01
CA SER A 43 -2.29 2.76 13.92
C SER A 43 -0.78 2.54 14.07
N ARG A 44 -0.34 1.28 14.22
CA ARG A 44 1.10 0.96 14.25
C ARG A 44 1.77 1.24 12.90
N THR A 45 1.07 0.93 11.81
CA THR A 45 1.57 1.22 10.47
C THR A 45 1.73 2.72 10.24
N ALA A 46 0.72 3.51 10.62
CA ALA A 46 0.71 4.97 10.55
C ALA A 46 1.89 5.58 11.33
N ALA A 47 2.10 5.13 12.58
CA ALA A 47 3.24 5.54 13.39
C ALA A 47 4.59 5.16 12.73
N PHE A 48 4.69 3.96 12.15
CA PHE A 48 5.92 3.50 11.50
C PHE A 48 6.28 4.27 10.23
N ILE A 49 5.29 4.58 9.39
CA ILE A 49 5.51 5.33 8.15
C ILE A 49 5.57 6.86 8.39
N GLY A 50 5.30 7.32 9.61
CA GLY A 50 5.26 8.73 9.97
C GLY A 50 4.05 9.48 9.40
N MET A 51 2.92 8.79 9.22
CA MET A 51 1.68 9.37 8.71
C MET A 51 0.62 9.38 9.80
N GLU A 52 -0.20 10.42 9.82
CA GLU A 52 -1.40 10.44 10.66
C GLU A 52 -2.33 9.27 10.32
N ARG A 53 -2.93 8.63 11.34
CA ARG A 53 -3.81 7.46 11.14
C ARG A 53 -4.97 7.77 10.19
N SER A 54 -5.58 8.94 10.35
CA SER A 54 -6.70 9.40 9.54
C SER A 54 -6.29 9.66 8.08
N ALA A 55 -5.09 10.22 7.87
CA ALA A 55 -4.51 10.43 6.55
C ALA A 55 -4.19 9.10 5.86
N LEU A 56 -3.60 8.14 6.59
CA LEU A 56 -3.35 6.79 6.07
C LEU A 56 -4.65 6.11 5.68
N HIS A 57 -5.68 6.14 6.54
CA HIS A 57 -6.97 5.54 6.23
C HIS A 57 -7.64 6.16 4.99
N ARG A 58 -7.59 7.50 4.84
CA ARG A 58 -8.07 8.17 3.62
C ARG A 58 -7.26 7.78 2.39
N LYS A 59 -5.93 7.67 2.51
CA LYS A 59 -5.04 7.27 1.42
C LYS A 59 -5.27 5.81 1.01
N LEU A 60 -5.46 4.89 1.95
CA LEU A 60 -5.85 3.51 1.66
C LEU A 60 -7.21 3.43 0.94
N LYS A 61 -8.17 4.26 1.32
CA LYS A 61 -9.46 4.35 0.62
C LYS A 61 -9.32 4.94 -0.79
N ALA A 62 -8.52 5.99 -0.96
CA ALA A 62 -8.27 6.63 -2.26
C ALA A 62 -7.51 5.71 -3.21
N LEU A 63 -6.56 4.93 -2.69
CA LEU A 63 -5.91 3.87 -3.43
C LEU A 63 -6.83 2.65 -3.60
N GLY A 64 -8.02 2.55 -3.00
CA GLY A 64 -8.87 1.35 -3.14
C GLY A 64 -8.31 0.11 -2.43
N VAL A 65 -7.40 0.31 -1.49
CA VAL A 65 -6.77 -0.71 -0.64
C VAL A 65 -7.63 -1.01 0.61
N GLY A 66 -8.51 -0.10 1.00
CA GLY A 66 -9.29 -0.16 2.23
C GLY A 66 -10.64 -0.87 2.17
N GLY A 67 -10.87 -1.81 1.24
CA GLY A 67 -12.22 -2.34 0.98
C GLY A 67 -12.36 -3.83 0.65
N ALA A 68 -11.28 -4.60 0.51
CA ALA A 68 -11.38 -6.02 0.14
C ALA A 68 -11.36 -6.99 1.34
N ALA A 69 -11.25 -6.49 2.58
CA ALA A 69 -11.21 -7.34 3.77
C ALA A 69 -12.49 -7.30 4.62
N ARG A 70 -13.60 -6.72 4.10
CA ARG A 70 -14.89 -6.75 4.82
C ARG A 70 -16.16 -6.75 3.96
N VAL A 71 -16.06 -7.06 2.65
CA VAL A 71 -17.24 -7.30 1.79
C VAL A 71 -17.35 -8.79 1.47
N GLU A 72 -17.19 -9.64 2.48
CA GLU A 72 -17.56 -11.06 2.48
C GLU A 72 -17.98 -11.42 3.92
N SER A 73 -19.11 -10.89 4.36
CA SER A 73 -19.85 -11.32 5.56
C SER A 73 -21.26 -10.74 5.48
N ALA A 74 -22.05 -11.21 4.52
CA ALA A 74 -23.51 -11.19 4.53
C ALA A 74 -24.01 -12.21 3.50
#